data_AF-A0AAU8DYI1-F1
#
_entry.id   AF-A0AAU8DYI1-F1
#
_cell.length_a   1.000
_cell.length_b   1.000
_cell.length_c   1.000
_cell.angle_alpha   90.00
_cell.angle_beta   90.00
_cell.angle_gamma   90.00
#
_symmetry.space_group_name_H-M   'P 1'
#
loop_
_entity.id
_entity.type
_entity.pdbx_description
1 polymer ?
#
loop_
_entity_poly.entity_id
_entity_poly.type
_entity_poly.pdbx_seq_one_letter_code
_entity_poly.pdbx_strand_id
1 'polypeptide(L)'
;MNSLPVILLLEGEIMRDVHISPEKMARMNDARATFKELRSILMFQVIPELGGFNNPIASELERRLESIIFDSDNFLYLHRYSGAAPAAVTVGGVV
;
A
#
# COMPACT_ATOMS: atom_id res chain seq x y z
N MET A 1 12.15 -34.93 23.97
CA MET A 1 11.90 -34.70 22.54
C MET A 1 11.81 -33.19 22.34
N ASN A 2 12.92 -32.56 21.94
CA ASN A 2 12.95 -31.11 21.69
C ASN A 2 12.75 -30.90 20.19
N SER A 3 11.58 -30.39 19.80
CA SER A 3 11.33 -29.92 18.44
C SER A 3 11.96 -28.53 18.31
N LEU A 4 12.92 -28.37 17.40
CA LEU A 4 13.47 -27.07 17.04
C LEU A 4 12.46 -26.36 16.12
N PRO A 5 12.32 -25.03 16.21
CA PRO A 5 11.38 -24.28 15.39
C PRO A 5 11.75 -24.41 13.91
N VAL A 6 10.75 -24.72 13.09
CA VAL A 6 10.83 -24.71 11.62
C VAL A 6 11.31 -23.33 11.19
N ILE A 7 12.50 -23.28 10.57
CA ILE A 7 12.97 -22.09 9.87
C ILE A 7 12.02 -21.90 8.70
N LEU A 8 11.14 -20.89 8.78
CA LEU A 8 10.34 -20.41 7.67
C LEU A 8 11.31 -19.94 6.57
N LEU A 9 11.51 -20.77 5.55
CA LEU A 9 12.25 -20.41 4.36
C LEU A 9 11.44 -19.33 3.64
N LEU A 10 11.83 -18.07 3.81
CA LEU A 10 11.28 -16.95 3.04
C LEU A 10 11.92 -16.98 1.65
N GLU A 11 11.26 -17.63 0.70
CA GLU A 11 11.63 -17.56 -0.71
C GLU A 11 11.26 -16.17 -1.26
N GLY A 12 12.27 -15.37 -1.59
CA GLY A 12 12.07 -14.10 -2.28
C GLY A 12 11.86 -14.34 -3.77
N GLU A 13 10.80 -13.78 -4.35
CA GLU A 13 10.58 -13.79 -5.79
C GLU A 13 11.31 -12.61 -6.46
N ILE A 14 12.04 -12.87 -7.54
CA ILE A 14 12.64 -11.81 -8.36
C ILE A 14 11.54 -11.22 -9.26
N MET A 15 11.08 -10.03 -8.90
CA MET A 15 10.13 -9.26 -9.69
C MET A 15 10.80 -8.68 -10.94
N ARG A 16 10.05 -8.56 -12.04
CA ARG A 16 10.53 -7.85 -13.25
C ARG A 16 10.80 -6.39 -12.94
N ASP A 17 11.75 -5.80 -13.66
CA ASP A 17 12.01 -4.37 -13.61
C ASP A 17 10.73 -3.58 -13.95
N VAL A 18 10.30 -2.75 -13.01
CA VAL A 18 9.16 -1.86 -13.18
C VAL A 18 9.67 -0.44 -13.40
N HIS A 19 9.51 0.08 -14.61
CA HIS A 19 9.77 1.49 -14.90
C HIS A 19 8.52 2.33 -14.60
N ILE A 20 8.60 3.15 -13.56
CA ILE A 20 7.55 4.10 -13.17
C ILE A 20 8.10 5.50 -13.41
N SER A 21 7.41 6.32 -14.22
CA SER A 21 7.80 7.71 -14.40
C SER A 21 7.59 8.51 -13.10
N PRO A 22 8.37 9.57 -12.85
CA PRO A 22 8.20 10.41 -11.67
C PRO A 22 6.77 10.96 -11.53
N GLU A 23 6.12 11.34 -12.63
CA GLU A 23 4.75 11.85 -12.65
C GLU A 23 3.74 10.77 -12.27
N LYS A 24 3.96 9.54 -12.71
CA LYS A 24 3.11 8.40 -12.33
C LYS A 24 3.26 8.08 -10.84
N MET A 25 4.49 8.14 -10.31
CA MET A 25 4.73 7.95 -8.88
C MET A 25 4.08 9.04 -8.03
N ALA A 26 4.18 10.31 -8.45
CA ALA A 26 3.52 11.43 -7.78
C ALA A 26 2.00 11.24 -7.71
N ARG A 27 1.35 10.92 -8.83
CA ARG A 27 -0.11 10.64 -8.87
C ARG A 27 -0.52 9.49 -7.95
N MET A 28 0.30 8.45 -7.82
CA MET A 28 0.01 7.31 -6.93
C MET A 28 0.15 7.69 -5.45
N ASN A 29 1.10 8.56 -5.13
CA ASN A 29 1.24 9.10 -3.78
C ASN A 29 0.05 10.00 -3.42
N ASP A 30 -0.40 10.85 -4.34
CA ASP A 30 -1.57 11.71 -4.15
C ASP A 30 -2.85 10.88 -3.99
N ALA A 31 -3.02 9.83 -4.80
CA ALA A 31 -4.13 8.89 -4.68
C ALA A 31 -4.14 8.21 -3.30
N ARG A 32 -2.96 7.79 -2.80
CA ARG A 32 -2.83 7.20 -1.47
C ARG A 32 -3.18 8.18 -0.35
N ALA A 33 -2.71 9.43 -0.44
CA ALA A 33 -3.03 10.48 0.53
C ALA A 33 -4.54 10.72 0.57
N THR A 34 -5.15 10.90 -0.60
CA THR A 34 -6.60 11.09 -0.76
C THR A 34 -7.39 9.92 -0.19
N PHE A 35 -6.96 8.68 -0.49
CA PHE A 35 -7.61 7.48 0.04
C PHE A 35 -7.51 7.39 1.57
N LYS A 36 -6.37 7.77 2.15
CA LYS A 36 -6.19 7.79 3.62
C LYS A 36 -7.13 8.79 4.28
N GLU A 37 -7.30 9.97 3.70
CA GLU A 37 -8.25 10.97 4.16
C GLU A 37 -9.69 10.47 4.06
N LEU A 38 -10.08 9.90 2.92
CA LEU A 38 -11.40 9.31 2.73
C LEU A 38 -11.68 8.18 3.73
N ARG A 39 -10.73 7.27 3.93
CA ARG A 39 -10.83 6.20 4.93
C ARG A 39 -11.02 6.78 6.33
N SER A 40 -10.32 7.85 6.68
CA SER A 40 -10.48 8.52 7.97
C SER A 40 -11.91 9.04 8.15
N ILE A 41 -12.45 9.75 7.17
CA ILE A 41 -13.84 10.26 7.19
C ILE A 41 -14.83 9.11 7.35
N LEU A 42 -14.67 8.04 6.56
CA LEU A 42 -15.56 6.90 6.61
C LEU A 42 -15.52 6.20 7.97
N MET A 43 -14.33 5.95 8.52
CA MET A 43 -14.17 5.21 9.78
C MET A 43 -14.62 6.02 11.00
N PHE A 44 -14.34 7.33 11.03
CA PHE A 44 -14.56 8.15 12.22
C PHE A 44 -15.84 8.97 12.20
N GLN A 45 -16.43 9.22 11.03
CA GLN A 45 -17.64 10.02 10.91
C GLN A 45 -18.81 9.19 10.39
N VAL A 46 -18.63 8.47 9.28
CA VAL A 46 -19.76 7.79 8.62
C VAL A 46 -20.18 6.50 9.34
N ILE A 47 -19.23 5.60 9.65
CA ILE A 47 -19.55 4.32 10.30
C ILE A 47 -20.24 4.49 11.66
N PRO A 48 -19.82 5.41 12.54
CA PRO A 48 -20.54 5.66 13.80
C PRO A 48 -21.99 6.09 13.58
N GLU A 49 -22.24 7.00 12.63
CA GLU A 49 -23.60 7.48 12.30
C GLU A 49 -24.49 6.38 11.70
N LEU A 50 -23.89 5.38 11.04
CA LEU A 50 -24.61 4.20 10.55
C LEU A 50 -25.00 3.20 11.65
N GLY A 51 -24.61 3.42 12.91
CA GLY A 51 -24.81 2.47 14.00
C GLY A 51 -23.63 1.50 14.20
N GLY A 52 -22.45 1.87 13.71
CA GLY A 52 -21.22 1.09 13.83
C GLY A 52 -21.18 -0.14 12.93
N PHE A 53 -20.25 -1.06 13.24
CA PHE A 53 -20.00 -2.28 12.44
C PHE A 53 -21.11 -3.35 12.52
N ASN A 54 -22.14 -3.12 13.33
CA ASN A 54 -23.36 -3.95 13.30
C ASN A 54 -24.23 -3.65 12.08
N ASN A 55 -24.03 -2.48 11.44
CA ASN A 55 -24.71 -2.15 10.20
C ASN A 55 -24.02 -2.88 9.03
N PRO A 56 -24.75 -3.68 8.23
CA PRO A 56 -24.15 -4.39 7.09
C PRO A 56 -23.49 -3.46 6.06
N ILE A 57 -23.94 -2.20 5.96
CA ILE A 57 -23.33 -1.18 5.10
C ILE A 57 -21.94 -0.79 5.60
N ALA A 58 -21.72 -0.70 6.93
CA ALA A 58 -20.41 -0.39 7.48
C ALA A 58 -19.38 -1.48 7.14
N SER A 59 -19.77 -2.75 7.26
CA SER A 59 -18.93 -3.89 6.88
C SER A 59 -18.69 -3.98 5.37
N GLU A 60 -19.68 -3.61 4.55
CA GLU A 60 -19.51 -3.49 3.10
C GLU A 60 -18.51 -2.39 2.73
N LEU A 61 -18.59 -1.23 3.39
CA LEU A 61 -17.69 -0.11 3.16
C LEU A 61 -16.25 -0.49 3.51
N GLU A 62 -16.02 -1.15 4.64
CA GLU A 62 -14.70 -1.65 5.01
C GLU A 62 -14.15 -2.60 3.93
N ARG A 63 -14.93 -3.61 3.55
CA ARG A 63 -14.51 -4.60 2.54
C ARG A 63 -14.13 -3.96 1.21
N ARG A 64 -14.85 -2.90 0.80
CA ARG A 64 -14.53 -2.16 -0.42
C ARG A 64 -13.24 -1.37 -0.30
N LEU A 65 -13.00 -0.75 0.85
CA LEU A 65 -11.73 -0.07 1.12
C LEU A 65 -10.56 -1.06 1.09
N GLU A 66 -10.74 -2.25 1.67
CA GLU A 66 -9.74 -3.32 1.59
C GLU A 66 -9.50 -3.80 0.15
N SER A 67 -10.57 -4.06 -0.61
CA SER A 67 -10.46 -4.46 -2.03
C SER A 67 -9.65 -3.43 -2.81
N ILE A 68 -9.93 -2.13 -2.65
CA ILE A 68 -9.18 -1.06 -3.32
C ILE A 68 -7.68 -1.14 -2.98
N ILE A 69 -7.32 -1.40 -1.72
CA ILE A 69 -5.92 -1.54 -1.31
C ILE A 69 -5.29 -2.76 -1.98
N PHE A 70 -5.94 -3.93 -1.93
CA PHE A 70 -5.41 -5.15 -2.51
C PHE A 70 -5.30 -5.06 -4.05
N ASP A 71 -6.37 -4.64 -4.72
CA ASP A 71 -6.43 -4.55 -6.18
C ASP A 71 -5.49 -3.48 -6.76
N SER A 72 -5.09 -2.50 -5.95
CA SER A 72 -4.14 -1.45 -6.36
C SER A 72 -2.69 -1.72 -5.95
N ASP A 73 -2.40 -2.87 -5.33
CA ASP A 73 -1.11 -3.16 -4.71
C ASP A 73 -0.67 -2.05 -3.73
N ASN A 74 -1.63 -1.56 -2.93
CA ASN A 74 -1.50 -0.43 -2.04
C ASN A 74 -1.01 0.85 -2.78
N PHE A 75 -1.62 1.13 -3.93
CA PHE A 75 -1.22 2.20 -4.84
C PHE A 75 0.23 2.05 -5.33
N LEU A 76 0.61 0.84 -5.77
CA LEU A 76 1.96 0.46 -6.21
C LEU A 76 3.06 0.58 -5.14
N TYR A 77 2.69 0.50 -3.86
CA TYR A 77 3.64 0.64 -2.74
C TYR A 77 4.61 -0.55 -2.61
N LEU A 78 4.23 -1.73 -3.12
CA LEU A 78 5.15 -2.87 -3.23
C LEU A 78 6.40 -2.52 -4.07
N HIS A 79 6.26 -1.58 -5.01
CA HIS A 79 7.34 -1.05 -5.84
C HIS A 79 7.89 0.30 -5.33
N ARG A 80 7.60 0.71 -4.09
CA ARG A 80 8.09 2.00 -3.54
C ARG A 80 9.62 2.11 -3.57
N TYR A 81 10.29 0.98 -3.46
CA TYR A 81 11.75 0.89 -3.48
C TYR A 81 12.32 0.82 -4.90
N SER A 82 11.50 0.52 -5.92
CA SER A 82 11.88 0.59 -7.33
C SER A 82 12.23 2.02 -7.76
N GLY A 83 11.64 3.03 -7.10
CA GLY A 83 12.03 4.44 -7.23
C GLY A 83 13.15 4.87 -6.27
N ALA A 84 13.46 4.05 -5.25
CA ALA A 84 14.57 4.27 -4.33
C ALA A 84 15.79 3.47 -4.81
N ALA A 85 16.20 3.67 -6.06
CA ALA A 85 17.51 3.23 -6.50
C ALA A 85 18.56 4.05 -5.70
N PRO A 86 19.48 3.42 -4.94
CA PRO A 86 20.57 4.15 -4.27
C PRO A 86 21.44 4.95 -5.26
N ALA A 87 21.39 4.61 -6.55
CA ALA A 87 22.03 5.34 -7.64
C ALA A 87 21.37 6.69 -7.97
N ALA A 88 20.11 6.93 -7.60
CA ALA A 88 19.40 8.19 -7.85
C ALA A 88 19.81 9.33 -6.89
N VAL A 89 20.73 9.07 -5.95
CA VAL A 89 21.32 10.09 -5.05
C VAL A 89 22.49 10.83 -5.72
N THR A 90 23.00 10.33 -6.85
CA THR A 90 24.14 10.95 -7.54
C THR A 90 23.81 11.24 -9.00
N VAL A 91 23.06 12.33 -9.23
CA VAL A 91 23.08 13.01 -10.53
C VAL A 91 23.83 14.32 -10.34
N GLY A 92 25.11 14.34 -10.76
CA GLY A 92 25.91 15.57 -10.84
C GLY A 92 27.24 15.61 -10.09
N GLY A 93 28.05 14.54 -10.13
CA GLY A 93 29.42 14.57 -9.60
C GLY A 93 30.41 14.01 -10.61
N VAL A 94 31.01 14.89 -11.41
CA VAL A 94 32.19 14.62 -12.24
C VAL A 94 33.35 14.19 -11.35
N VAL A 95 33.94 13.02 -11.60
CA VAL A 95 35.40 12.79 -11.73
C VAL A 95 35.63 11.65 -12.70
#